data_AF-A0A6A4HMY2-F1
#
_entry.id   AF-A0A6A4HMY2-F1
#
_cell.length_a   1.000
_cell.length_b   1.000
_cell.length_c   1.000
_cell.angle_alpha   90.00
_cell.angle_beta   90.00
_cell.angle_gamma   90.00
#
_symmetry.space_group_name_H-M   'P 1'
#
loop_
_entity.id
_entity.type
_entity.pdbx_description
1 polymer ?
#
loop_
_entity_poly.entity_id
_entity_poly.type
_entity_poly.pdbx_seq_one_letter_code
_entity_poly.pdbx_strand_id
1 'polypeptide(L)'
;MRGERFSVLPALTHEGVVALEIFRGTVNRELFINFLKEHLVPILTPYPGPRSVVILDNASIHHDEEICALIVEECGKTSELVCFIS
;
A
#
# COMPACT_ATOMS: atom_id res chain seq x y z
N MET A 1 -12.07 25.12 -18.64
CA MET A 1 -12.50 24.70 -17.29
C MET A 1 -11.63 23.51 -16.89
N ARG A 2 -11.06 23.51 -15.69
CA ARG A 2 -10.30 22.35 -15.19
C ARG A 2 -11.32 21.43 -14.51
N GLY A 3 -11.47 20.20 -15.00
CA GLY A 3 -12.38 19.21 -14.41
C GLY A 3 -11.93 18.80 -13.01
N GLU A 4 -12.85 18.24 -12.22
CA GLU A 4 -12.50 17.64 -10.94
C GLU A 4 -11.57 16.44 -11.16
N ARG A 5 -10.45 16.40 -10.44
CA ARG A 5 -9.52 15.27 -10.45
C ARG A 5 -9.82 14.37 -9.27
N PHE A 6 -9.89 13.07 -9.55
CA PHE A 6 -9.91 12.04 -8.52
C PHE A 6 -8.67 11.15 -8.68
N SER A 7 -8.18 10.63 -7.57
CA SER A 7 -7.12 9.62 -7.51
C SER A 7 -7.66 8.38 -6.81
N VAL A 8 -7.10 7.23 -7.15
CA VAL A 8 -7.53 5.93 -6.63
C VAL A 8 -6.32 5.21 -6.08
N LEU A 9 -6.45 4.64 -4.88
CA LEU A 9 -5.48 3.72 -4.28
C LEU A 9 -6.10 2.32 -4.21
N PRO A 10 -5.82 1.43 -5.19
CA PRO A 10 -6.22 0.04 -5.11
C PRO A 10 -5.10 -0.83 -4.53
N ALA A 11 -5.47 -1.81 -3.70
CA ALA A 11 -4.64 -2.99 -3.45
C ALA A 11 -5.21 -4.17 -4.24
N LEU A 12 -4.34 -4.84 -4.99
CA LEU A 12 -4.72 -5.91 -5.90
C LEU A 12 -4.03 -7.23 -5.52
N THR A 13 -4.73 -8.33 -5.72
CA THR A 13 -4.19 -9.69 -5.72
C THR A 13 -4.51 -10.36 -7.07
N HIS A 14 -4.04 -11.59 -7.25
CA HIS A 14 -4.41 -12.40 -8.41
C HIS A 14 -5.92 -12.73 -8.49
N GLU A 15 -6.66 -12.55 -7.38
CA GLU A 15 -8.11 -12.75 -7.30
C GLU A 15 -8.91 -11.46 -7.56
N GLY A 16 -8.24 -10.30 -7.60
CA GLY A 16 -8.86 -9.00 -7.89
C GLY A 16 -8.55 -7.92 -6.85
N VAL A 17 -9.45 -6.96 -6.72
CA VAL A 17 -9.32 -5.81 -5.80
C VAL A 17 -9.67 -6.23 -4.38
N VAL A 18 -8.73 -6.05 -3.45
CA VAL A 18 -8.91 -6.41 -2.03
C VAL A 18 -9.04 -5.20 -1.10
N ALA A 19 -8.58 -4.03 -1.54
CA ALA A 19 -8.83 -2.74 -0.90
C ALA A 19 -8.92 -1.64 -1.96
N LEU A 20 -9.72 -0.61 -1.71
CA LEU A 20 -9.91 0.51 -2.63
C LEU A 20 -10.28 1.77 -1.86
N GLU A 21 -9.55 2.86 -2.12
CA GLU A 21 -9.91 4.18 -1.62
C GLU A 21 -9.84 5.23 -2.75
N ILE A 22 -10.79 6.16 -2.76
CA ILE A 22 -10.93 7.19 -3.80
C ILE A 22 -10.83 8.56 -3.15
N PHE A 23 -9.90 9.37 -3.65
CA PHE A 23 -9.62 10.70 -3.12
C PHE A 23 -9.88 11.76 -4.17
N ARG A 24 -10.35 12.92 -3.72
CA ARG A 24 -10.40 14.12 -4.55
C ARG A 24 -9.02 14.78 -4.56
N GLY A 25 -8.48 15.07 -5.74
CA GLY A 25 -7.17 15.68 -5.92
C GLY A 25 -6.03 14.66 -6.05
N THR A 26 -4.84 15.04 -5.58
CA THR A 26 -3.60 14.25 -5.67
C THR A 26 -3.37 13.52 -4.35
N VAL A 27 -2.96 12.25 -4.41
CA VAL A 27 -2.52 11.49 -3.23
C VAL A 27 -1.24 12.11 -2.67
N ASN A 28 -1.21 12.35 -1.37
CA ASN A 28 -0.02 12.74 -0.63
C ASN A 28 0.42 11.60 0.30
N ARG A 29 1.56 11.79 0.98
CA ARG A 29 2.12 10.80 1.91
C ARG A 29 1.13 10.40 3.02
N GLU A 30 0.45 11.37 3.63
CA GLU A 30 -0.47 11.12 4.75
C GLU A 30 -1.65 10.24 4.33
N LEU A 31 -2.27 10.56 3.17
CA LEU A 31 -3.34 9.74 2.60
C LEU A 31 -2.88 8.32 2.29
N PHE A 32 -1.65 8.17 1.77
CA PHE A 32 -1.08 6.85 1.49
C PHE A 32 -0.84 6.05 2.78
N ILE A 33 -0.29 6.66 3.82
CA ILE A 33 -0.08 5.99 5.12
C ILE A 33 -1.40 5.57 5.75
N ASN A 34 -2.43 6.41 5.70
CA ASN A 34 -3.75 6.07 6.22
C ASN A 34 -4.36 4.90 5.46
N PHE A 35 -4.28 4.90 4.12
CA PHE A 35 -4.69 3.77 3.30
C PHE A 35 -3.97 2.46 3.72
N LEU A 36 -2.66 2.52 3.97
CA LEU A 36 -1.91 1.36 4.44
C LEU A 36 -2.42 0.84 5.79
N LYS A 37 -2.58 1.74 6.78
CA LYS A 37 -3.03 1.39 8.14
C LYS A 37 -4.45 0.83 8.17
N GLU A 38 -5.36 1.49 7.46
CA GLU A 38 -6.79 1.20 7.57
C GLU A 38 -7.25 0.10 6.62
N HIS A 39 -6.55 -0.08 5.50
CA HIS A 39 -7.03 -0.97 4.43
C HIS A 39 -6.05 -2.08 4.04
N LEU A 40 -4.73 -1.80 3.94
CA LEU A 40 -3.78 -2.82 3.50
C LEU A 40 -3.30 -3.72 4.65
N VAL A 41 -2.75 -3.15 5.71
CA VAL A 41 -2.17 -3.90 6.85
C VAL A 41 -3.14 -4.93 7.44
N PRO A 42 -4.43 -4.62 7.68
CA PRO A 42 -5.37 -5.57 8.28
C PRO A 42 -5.62 -6.85 7.46
N ILE A 43 -5.30 -6.84 6.16
CA ILE A 43 -5.51 -8.00 5.28
C ILE A 43 -4.24 -8.80 4.98
N LEU A 44 -3.06 -8.26 5.35
CA LEU A 44 -1.79 -8.96 5.19
C LEU A 44 -1.68 -10.12 6.17
N THR A 45 -0.87 -11.11 5.82
CA THR A 45 -0.52 -12.21 6.73
C THR A 45 0.99 -12.45 6.76
N PRO A 46 1.54 -13.12 7.79
CA PRO A 46 2.95 -13.46 7.83
C PRO A 46 3.35 -14.38 6.66
N TYR A 47 4.53 -14.18 6.05
CA TYR A 47 5.05 -15.06 5.00
C TYR A 47 5.45 -16.43 5.59
N PRO A 48 5.18 -17.55 4.88
CA PRO A 48 4.70 -17.67 3.49
C PRO A 48 3.17 -17.79 3.32
N GLY A 49 2.39 -17.15 4.19
CA GLY A 49 0.94 -17.15 4.14
C GLY A 49 0.33 -16.41 2.94
N PRO A 50 -0.99 -16.54 2.71
CA PRO A 50 -1.68 -15.80 1.66
C PRO A 50 -1.59 -14.28 1.90
N ARG A 51 -1.33 -13.49 0.86
CA ARG A 51 -1.18 -12.01 0.95
C ARG A 51 -0.05 -11.57 1.89
N SER A 52 1.06 -12.29 1.90
CA SER A 52 2.23 -11.98 2.74
C SER A 52 3.33 -11.19 2.03
N VAL A 53 3.13 -10.82 0.76
CA VAL A 53 4.09 -10.09 -0.06
C VAL A 53 3.40 -8.85 -0.62
N VAL A 54 4.03 -7.68 -0.45
CA VAL A 54 3.52 -6.39 -0.93
C VAL A 54 4.45 -5.86 -2.01
N ILE A 55 3.91 -5.65 -3.21
CA ILE A 55 4.65 -5.10 -4.33
C ILE A 55 4.14 -3.68 -4.57
N LEU A 56 5.06 -2.71 -4.55
CA LEU A 56 4.79 -1.30 -4.85
C LEU A 56 5.65 -0.87 -6.05
N ASP A 57 5.21 0.16 -6.77
CA ASP A 57 6.04 0.77 -7.82
C ASP A 57 7.14 1.65 -7.22
N ASN A 58 8.06 2.14 -8.05
CA ASN A 58 9.22 2.92 -7.61
C ASN A 58 8.90 4.40 -7.28
N ALA A 59 7.71 4.70 -6.79
CA ALA A 59 7.36 6.08 -6.51
C ALA A 59 8.15 6.59 -5.30
N SER A 60 8.64 7.83 -5.36
CA SER A 60 9.42 8.42 -4.26
C SER A 60 8.67 8.49 -2.94
N ILE A 61 7.33 8.57 -2.99
CA ILE A 61 6.47 8.53 -1.81
C ILE A 61 6.49 7.17 -1.10
N HIS A 62 6.95 6.10 -1.76
CA HIS A 62 7.06 4.77 -1.18
C HIS A 62 8.40 4.55 -0.46
N HIS A 63 9.43 5.33 -0.80
CA HIS A 63 10.80 5.19 -0.27
C HIS A 63 10.93 5.67 1.19
N ASP A 64 9.81 5.90 1.86
CA ASP A 64 9.77 6.38 3.23
C ASP A 64 10.01 5.21 4.20
N GLU A 65 10.98 5.36 5.10
CA GLU A 65 11.29 4.35 6.12
C GLU A 65 10.07 4.00 6.97
N GLU A 66 9.15 4.96 7.19
CA GLU A 66 7.91 4.75 7.94
C GLU A 66 6.97 3.77 7.22
N ILE A 67 6.94 3.76 5.89
CA ILE A 67 6.08 2.86 5.10
C ILE A 67 6.59 1.42 5.20
N CYS A 68 7.91 1.25 5.09
CA CYS A 68 8.54 -0.05 5.28
C CYS A 68 8.33 -0.58 6.70
N ALA A 69 8.54 0.26 7.71
CA ALA A 69 8.33 -0.11 9.11
C ALA A 69 6.88 -0.53 9.36
N LEU A 70 5.90 0.25 8.87
CA LEU A 70 4.48 -0.03 9.05
C LEU A 70 4.09 -1.41 8.49
N ILE A 71 4.59 -1.79 7.31
CA ILE A 71 4.27 -3.07 6.68
C ILE A 71 4.98 -4.24 7.38
N VAL A 72 6.20 -4.03 7.87
CA VAL A 72 7.02 -5.10 8.47
C VAL A 72 6.70 -5.36 9.94
N GLU A 73 6.45 -4.31 10.73
CA GLU A 73 6.21 -4.40 12.17
C GLU A 73 4.83 -4.98 12.50
N GLU A 74 3.79 -4.52 11.82
CA GLU A 74 2.40 -4.95 12.06
C GLU A 74 2.14 -6.39 11.58
N CYS A 75 2.85 -6.86 10.54
CA CYS A 75 2.66 -8.21 9.99
C CYS A 75 3.45 -9.31 10.69
N GLY A 76 4.21 -9.00 11.75
CA GLY A 76 5.01 -10.00 12.45
C GLY A 76 6.14 -10.56 11.58
N LYS A 77 7.14 -9.71 11.29
CA LYS A 77 8.51 -10.11 10.86
C LYS A 77 8.70 -10.89 9.56
N THR A 78 7.72 -11.02 8.68
CA THR A 78 7.91 -11.77 7.43
C THR A 78 7.08 -11.20 6.28
N SER A 79 7.28 -9.94 5.95
CA SER A 79 7.01 -9.46 4.59
C SER A 79 8.37 -9.35 3.89
N GLU A 80 8.84 -10.46 3.31
CA GLU A 80 10.20 -10.57 2.76
C GLU A 80 10.45 -9.68 1.53
N LEU A 81 9.41 -9.11 0.92
CA LEU A 81 9.57 -8.22 -0.23
C LEU A 81 8.61 -7.03 -0.06
N VAL A 82 9.11 -5.90 0.42
CA VAL A 82 8.68 -4.59 -0.10
C VAL A 82 9.59 -4.35 -1.29
N CYS A 83 9.23 -4.88 -2.45
CA CYS A 83 10.06 -4.74 -3.63
C CYS A 83 9.85 -3.36 -4.23
N PHE A 84 10.75 -2.43 -3.93
CA PHE A 84 10.95 -1.24 -4.76
C PHE A 84 11.54 -1.74 -6.08
N ILE A 85 10.72 -1.85 -7.12
CA ILE A 85 11.26 -2.17 -8.45
C ILE A 85 12.00 -0.92 -8.94
N SER A 86 13.31 -0.83 -8.69
CA SER A 86 14.15 0.28 -9.19
C SER A 86 14.02 0.46 -10.70
#